data_AF-A0A831VT66-F1
#
_entry.id   AF-A0A831VT66-F1
#
_cell.length_a   1.000
_cell.length_b   1.000
_cell.length_c   1.000
_cell.angle_alpha   90.00
_cell.angle_beta   90.00
_cell.angle_gamma   90.00
#
_symmetry.space_group_name_H-M   'P 1'
#
loop_
_entity.id
_entity.type
_entity.pdbx_description
1 polymer ?
#
loop_
_entity_poly.entity_id
_entity_poly.type
_entity_poly.pdbx_seq_one_letter_code
_entity_poly.pdbx_strand_id
1 'polypeptide(L)'
;MLNKDGTFNIRKQNVSFYERINIFHSLVSMSWIRFFTVLVFGYLTINIVFASLYTMIGTENLTNIRGTNALDQFIEAFFFSAQTITTLGYGQIAPLNLPANIVAATESLLGLLLFALATGLMYGRFSKPYASIKYSSHALIAPYQEINGFMFRIVNPKRNQLMEVEVTVTLSLKRDGTELRDFHLLELERSKVVFFPAMWTVVHPITDLSPIYGTTEKEILEKGAEFIVMIKAFDESFSQTVYSKSSYTSKEIKWGEKFIYLPKHSGTEVTIDLSKINDTYKAALS
;
A
#
# COMPACT_ATOMS: atom_id res chain seq x y z
N MET A 1 10.41 14.41 -6.29
CA MET A 1 10.12 13.21 -7.12
C MET A 1 9.25 12.21 -6.37
N LEU A 2 9.54 11.98 -5.09
CA LEU A 2 8.72 11.17 -4.20
C LEU A 2 7.92 12.11 -3.28
N ASN A 3 6.67 11.78 -3.00
CA ASN A 3 5.89 12.45 -1.98
C ASN A 3 6.27 11.92 -0.59
N LYS A 4 5.93 12.67 0.47
CA LYS A 4 6.18 12.27 1.87
C LYS A 4 5.57 10.91 2.24
N ASP A 5 4.47 10.53 1.62
CA ASP A 5 3.76 9.26 1.81
C ASP A 5 4.38 8.07 1.04
N GLY A 6 5.48 8.30 0.32
CA GLY A 6 6.18 7.28 -0.47
C GLY A 6 5.59 7.02 -1.86
N THR A 7 4.59 7.78 -2.28
CA THR A 7 4.07 7.73 -3.66
C THR A 7 4.95 8.52 -4.62
N PHE A 8 5.08 8.05 -5.86
CA PHE A 8 5.86 8.76 -6.88
C PHE A 8 4.99 9.81 -7.57
N ASN A 9 5.48 11.05 -7.64
CA ASN A 9 4.87 12.11 -8.44
C ASN A 9 5.37 12.04 -9.89
N ILE A 10 5.10 10.91 -10.56
CA ILE A 10 5.55 10.64 -11.93
C ILE A 10 4.34 10.19 -12.77
N ARG A 11 4.09 10.90 -13.88
CA ARG A 11 3.07 10.51 -14.86
C ARG A 11 3.74 9.93 -16.10
N LYS A 12 3.55 8.63 -16.34
CA LYS A 12 3.99 7.97 -17.58
C LYS A 12 3.02 8.31 -18.71
N GLN A 13 3.50 8.97 -19.76
CA GLN A 13 2.73 9.25 -20.99
C GLN A 13 2.95 8.12 -22.02
N ASN A 14 2.05 7.98 -22.99
CA ASN A 14 2.16 7.04 -24.12
C ASN A 14 2.32 5.53 -23.77
N VAL A 15 1.73 5.08 -22.67
CA VAL A 15 1.62 3.64 -22.36
C VAL A 15 0.28 3.14 -22.89
N SER A 16 0.27 2.01 -23.61
CA SER A 16 -0.95 1.45 -24.22
C SER A 16 -2.00 1.10 -23.16
N PHE A 17 -3.29 1.11 -23.53
CA PHE A 17 -4.37 0.84 -22.57
C PHE A 17 -4.27 -0.56 -21.95
N TYR A 18 -3.94 -1.57 -22.76
CA TYR A 18 -3.80 -2.96 -22.31
C TYR A 18 -2.60 -3.16 -21.38
N GLU A 19 -1.46 -2.49 -21.63
CA GLU A 19 -0.30 -2.54 -20.73
C GLU A 19 -0.55 -1.83 -19.38
N ARG A 20 -1.49 -0.89 -19.34
CA ARG A 20 -1.89 -0.22 -18.09
C ARG A 20 -2.78 -1.08 -17.20
N ILE A 21 -3.47 -2.07 -17.77
CA ILE A 21 -4.43 -2.88 -17.03
C ILE A 21 -3.70 -4.06 -16.40
N ASN A 22 -3.32 -3.89 -15.14
CA ASN A 22 -3.00 -5.02 -14.27
C ASN A 22 -4.23 -5.34 -13.41
N ILE A 23 -5.10 -6.22 -13.91
CA ILE A 23 -6.39 -6.57 -13.27
C ILE A 23 -6.15 -7.06 -11.83
N PHE A 24 -5.18 -7.95 -11.64
CA PHE A 24 -4.84 -8.49 -10.33
C PHE A 24 -4.39 -7.39 -9.36
N HIS A 25 -3.43 -6.55 -9.78
CA HIS A 25 -2.98 -5.44 -8.94
C HIS A 25 -4.13 -4.50 -8.60
N SER A 26 -4.97 -4.15 -9.57
CA SER A 26 -6.14 -3.27 -9.36
C SER A 26 -7.13 -3.85 -8.35
N LEU A 27 -7.47 -5.14 -8.48
CA LEU A 27 -8.35 -5.86 -7.56
C LEU A 27 -7.76 -5.95 -6.15
N VAL A 28 -6.44 -6.11 -6.01
CA VAL A 28 -5.80 -6.21 -4.70
C VAL A 28 -5.53 -4.83 -4.07
N SER A 29 -5.34 -3.78 -4.88
CA SER A 29 -4.97 -2.43 -4.38
C SER A 29 -6.14 -1.47 -4.19
N MET A 30 -7.33 -1.74 -4.73
CA MET A 30 -8.50 -0.86 -4.57
C MET A 30 -8.98 -0.77 -3.11
N SER A 31 -9.84 0.20 -2.77
CA SER A 31 -10.44 0.26 -1.43
C SER A 31 -11.42 -0.90 -1.19
N TRP A 32 -11.63 -1.26 0.08
CA TRP A 32 -12.55 -2.35 0.46
C TRP A 32 -13.96 -2.17 -0.07
N ILE A 33 -14.50 -0.94 -0.01
CA ILE A 33 -15.84 -0.63 -0.52
C ILE A 33 -15.92 -0.90 -2.03
N ARG A 34 -14.96 -0.39 -2.81
CA ARG A 34 -14.91 -0.63 -4.26
C ARG A 34 -14.79 -2.11 -4.59
N PHE A 35 -13.98 -2.86 -3.83
CA PHE A 35 -13.81 -4.29 -4.00
C PHE A 35 -15.13 -5.05 -3.80
N PHE A 36 -15.83 -4.81 -2.69
CA PHE A 36 -17.13 -5.45 -2.45
C PHE A 36 -18.18 -5.03 -3.48
N THR A 37 -18.19 -3.76 -3.93
CA THR A 37 -19.08 -3.33 -5.01
C THR A 37 -18.80 -4.09 -6.31
N VAL A 38 -17.53 -4.30 -6.68
CA VAL A 38 -17.16 -5.10 -7.87
C VAL A 38 -17.62 -6.54 -7.72
N LEU A 39 -17.46 -7.16 -6.54
CA LEU A 39 -17.96 -8.52 -6.29
C LEU A 39 -19.48 -8.62 -6.41
N VAL A 40 -20.23 -7.70 -5.79
CA VAL A 40 -21.70 -7.67 -5.86
C VAL A 40 -22.16 -7.45 -7.29
N PHE A 41 -21.56 -6.51 -8.02
CA PHE A 41 -21.93 -6.24 -9.41
C PHE A 41 -21.61 -7.43 -10.33
N GLY A 42 -20.44 -8.07 -10.14
CA GLY A 42 -20.07 -9.28 -10.85
C GLY A 42 -21.05 -10.43 -10.58
N TYR A 43 -21.40 -10.65 -9.31
CA TYR A 43 -22.41 -11.62 -8.91
C TYR A 43 -23.76 -11.35 -9.61
N LEU A 44 -24.29 -10.13 -9.52
CA LEU A 44 -25.57 -9.77 -10.15
C LEU A 44 -25.53 -9.95 -11.67
N THR A 45 -24.42 -9.55 -12.31
CA THR A 45 -24.25 -9.68 -13.77
C THR A 45 -24.31 -11.14 -14.20
N ILE A 46 -23.61 -12.03 -13.49
CA ILE A 46 -23.61 -13.46 -13.82
C ILE A 46 -25.00 -14.05 -13.64
N ASN A 47 -25.70 -13.71 -12.55
CA ASN A 47 -27.07 -14.17 -12.32
C ASN A 47 -28.04 -13.69 -13.41
N ILE A 48 -27.90 -12.45 -13.88
CA ILE A 48 -28.70 -11.93 -15.00
C ILE A 48 -28.42 -12.71 -16.29
N VAL A 49 -27.17 -13.04 -16.56
CA VAL A 49 -26.78 -13.84 -17.75
C VAL A 49 -27.39 -15.24 -17.68
N PHE A 50 -27.26 -15.94 -16.56
CA PHE A 50 -27.82 -17.29 -16.40
C PHE A 50 -29.35 -17.29 -16.37
N ALA A 51 -29.98 -16.33 -15.68
CA ALA A 51 -31.44 -16.13 -15.76
C ALA A 51 -31.91 -15.98 -17.20
N SER A 52 -31.19 -15.17 -18.00
CA SER A 52 -31.49 -14.99 -19.42
C SER A 52 -31.36 -16.29 -20.21
N LEU A 53 -30.31 -17.10 -19.94
CA LEU A 53 -30.15 -18.42 -20.56
C LEU A 53 -31.29 -19.37 -20.21
N TYR A 54 -31.74 -19.39 -18.95
CA TYR A 54 -32.88 -20.21 -18.53
C TYR A 54 -34.18 -19.76 -19.21
N THR A 55 -34.43 -18.45 -19.29
CA THR A 55 -35.60 -17.93 -20.01
C THR A 55 -35.53 -18.23 -21.51
N MET A 56 -34.34 -18.21 -22.13
CA MET A 56 -34.16 -18.58 -23.54
C MET A 56 -34.37 -20.09 -23.79
N ILE A 57 -34.00 -20.95 -22.84
CA ILE A 57 -34.27 -22.40 -22.90
C ILE A 57 -35.77 -22.68 -22.71
N GLY A 58 -36.49 -21.76 -22.09
CA GLY A 58 -37.90 -21.89 -21.74
C GLY A 58 -38.07 -22.21 -20.26
N THR A 59 -38.77 -21.33 -19.54
CA THR A 59 -39.00 -21.48 -18.10
C THR A 59 -39.91 -22.65 -17.74
N GLU A 60 -40.63 -23.22 -18.70
CA GLU A 60 -41.35 -24.50 -18.57
C GLU A 60 -40.42 -25.68 -18.25
N ASN A 61 -39.11 -25.53 -18.51
CA ASN A 61 -38.09 -26.52 -18.16
C ASN A 61 -37.53 -26.33 -16.74
N LEU A 62 -38.10 -25.41 -15.96
CA LEU A 62 -37.84 -25.22 -14.54
C LEU A 62 -39.10 -25.58 -13.74
N THR A 63 -38.97 -26.36 -12.67
CA THR A 63 -40.11 -26.71 -11.82
C THR A 63 -40.63 -25.49 -11.06
N ASN A 64 -41.93 -25.50 -10.76
CA ASN A 64 -42.57 -24.58 -9.82
C ASN A 64 -42.43 -23.08 -10.16
N ILE A 65 -42.20 -22.73 -11.42
CA ILE A 65 -42.31 -21.35 -11.89
C ILE A 65 -43.80 -20.95 -11.88
N ARG A 66 -44.17 -19.91 -11.13
CA ARG A 66 -45.55 -19.45 -10.93
C ARG A 66 -45.85 -18.13 -11.66
N GLY A 67 -44.82 -17.43 -12.12
CA GLY A 67 -44.94 -16.18 -12.88
C GLY A 67 -45.82 -16.34 -14.12
N THR A 68 -46.81 -15.45 -14.27
CA THR A 68 -47.74 -15.47 -15.40
C THR A 68 -47.30 -14.57 -16.55
N ASN A 69 -46.43 -13.60 -16.28
CA ASN A 69 -45.82 -12.71 -17.29
C ASN A 69 -44.30 -12.97 -17.40
N ALA A 70 -43.69 -12.48 -18.48
CA ALA A 70 -42.28 -12.72 -18.76
C ALA A 70 -41.33 -12.13 -17.71
N LEU A 71 -41.73 -11.06 -17.03
CA LEU A 71 -40.91 -10.41 -16.00
C LEU A 71 -40.86 -11.28 -14.74
N ASP A 72 -42.00 -11.77 -14.27
CA ASP A 72 -42.10 -12.64 -13.10
C ASP A 72 -41.33 -13.95 -13.32
N GLN A 73 -41.46 -14.54 -14.52
CA GLN A 73 -40.70 -15.72 -14.92
C GLN A 73 -39.18 -15.48 -14.93
N PHE A 74 -38.74 -14.31 -15.40
CA PHE A 74 -37.32 -13.93 -15.36
C PHE A 74 -36.81 -13.72 -13.94
N ILE A 75 -37.60 -13.07 -13.06
CA ILE A 75 -37.24 -12.88 -11.65
C ILE A 75 -37.10 -14.23 -10.93
N GLU A 76 -38.03 -15.16 -11.16
CA GLU A 76 -37.95 -16.51 -10.57
C GLU A 76 -36.74 -17.29 -11.12
N ALA A 77 -36.43 -17.18 -12.41
CA ALA A 77 -35.22 -17.75 -13.01
C ALA A 77 -33.93 -17.11 -12.44
N PHE A 78 -33.94 -15.80 -12.15
CA PHE A 78 -32.84 -15.11 -11.47
C PHE A 78 -32.64 -15.63 -10.05
N PHE A 79 -33.71 -15.87 -9.29
CA PHE A 79 -33.59 -16.48 -7.96
C PHE A 79 -33.12 -17.94 -8.03
N PHE A 80 -33.52 -18.69 -9.05
CA PHE A 80 -32.99 -20.04 -9.29
C PHE A 80 -31.49 -20.01 -9.60
N SER A 81 -31.05 -19.10 -10.48
CA SER A 81 -29.63 -18.84 -10.77
C SER A 81 -28.86 -18.48 -9.48
N ALA A 82 -29.40 -17.57 -8.66
CA ALA A 82 -28.81 -17.17 -7.39
C ALA A 82 -28.61 -18.34 -6.42
N GLN A 83 -29.58 -19.24 -6.34
CA GLN A 83 -29.49 -20.45 -5.51
C GLN A 83 -28.50 -21.47 -6.08
N THR A 84 -28.39 -21.54 -7.41
CA THR A 84 -27.54 -22.50 -8.14
C THR A 84 -26.07 -22.11 -8.09
N ILE A 85 -25.75 -20.84 -8.33
CA ILE A 85 -24.38 -20.31 -8.31
C ILE A 85 -23.78 -20.27 -6.90
N THR A 86 -24.60 -20.02 -5.88
CA THR A 86 -24.18 -20.04 -4.46
C THR A 86 -24.19 -21.42 -3.85
N THR A 87 -24.65 -22.44 -4.60
CA THR A 87 -24.84 -23.82 -4.13
C THR A 87 -25.82 -23.96 -2.95
N LEU A 88 -26.65 -22.94 -2.69
CA LEU A 88 -27.70 -23.00 -1.66
C LEU A 88 -28.77 -24.03 -2.01
N GLY A 89 -29.24 -24.01 -3.27
CA GLY A 89 -30.16 -25.00 -3.83
C GLY A 89 -31.32 -25.40 -2.92
N TYR A 90 -32.23 -24.48 -2.56
CA TYR A 90 -33.37 -24.78 -1.68
C TYR A 90 -34.30 -25.91 -2.18
N GLY A 91 -34.16 -26.31 -3.45
CA GLY A 91 -34.91 -27.41 -4.05
C GLY A 91 -36.33 -27.06 -4.47
N GLN A 92 -36.73 -25.79 -4.35
CA GLN A 92 -38.05 -25.33 -4.79
C GLN A 92 -38.16 -25.27 -6.31
N ILE A 93 -37.11 -24.79 -6.98
CA ILE A 93 -37.00 -24.72 -8.45
C ILE A 93 -35.84 -25.64 -8.86
N ALA A 94 -36.07 -26.50 -9.84
CA ALA A 94 -35.11 -27.47 -10.36
C ALA A 94 -35.23 -27.61 -11.89
N PRO A 95 -34.12 -27.88 -12.59
CA PRO A 95 -34.13 -28.09 -14.03
C PRO A 95 -34.70 -29.46 -14.41
N LEU A 96 -35.57 -29.50 -15.43
CA LEU A 96 -36.27 -30.71 -15.86
C LEU A 96 -35.65 -31.41 -17.07
N ASN A 97 -35.07 -30.64 -18.00
CA ASN A 97 -34.56 -31.17 -19.27
C ASN A 97 -33.02 -31.17 -19.31
N LEU A 98 -32.45 -31.88 -20.29
CA LEU A 98 -30.99 -31.98 -20.44
C LEU A 98 -30.31 -30.61 -20.65
N PRO A 99 -30.80 -29.69 -21.51
CA PRO A 99 -30.20 -28.36 -21.66
C PRO A 99 -30.14 -27.53 -20.37
N ALA A 100 -31.24 -27.46 -19.61
CA ALA A 100 -31.30 -26.71 -18.36
C ALA A 100 -30.39 -27.33 -17.28
N ASN A 101 -30.30 -28.67 -17.24
CA ASN A 101 -29.37 -29.38 -16.35
C ASN A 101 -27.90 -29.09 -16.68
N ILE A 102 -27.53 -29.04 -17.96
CA ILE A 102 -26.16 -28.69 -18.39
C ILE A 102 -25.82 -27.25 -17.99
N VAL A 103 -26.75 -26.31 -18.20
CA VAL A 103 -26.57 -24.90 -17.80
C VAL A 103 -26.42 -24.79 -16.28
N ALA A 104 -27.29 -25.44 -15.50
CA ALA A 104 -27.22 -25.43 -14.04
C ALA A 104 -25.93 -26.06 -13.50
N ALA A 105 -25.49 -27.19 -14.06
CA ALA A 105 -24.23 -27.81 -13.69
C ALA A 105 -23.02 -26.90 -14.01
N THR A 106 -23.04 -26.24 -15.17
CA THR A 106 -22.00 -25.27 -15.57
C THR A 106 -22.01 -24.05 -14.65
N GLU A 107 -23.18 -23.54 -14.32
CA GLU A 107 -23.37 -22.41 -13.41
C GLU A 107 -22.82 -22.73 -12.02
N SER A 108 -23.15 -23.89 -11.44
CA SER A 108 -22.64 -24.30 -10.13
C SER A 108 -21.12 -24.47 -10.15
N LEU A 109 -20.52 -25.04 -11.20
CA LEU A 109 -19.07 -25.15 -11.33
C LEU A 109 -18.40 -23.76 -11.39
N LEU A 110 -18.94 -22.85 -12.21
CA LEU A 110 -18.42 -21.48 -12.31
C LEU A 110 -18.58 -20.72 -10.98
N GLY A 111 -19.72 -20.88 -10.31
CA GLY A 111 -19.98 -20.31 -9.00
C GLY A 111 -18.95 -20.73 -7.95
N LEU A 112 -18.66 -22.04 -7.88
CA LEU A 112 -17.62 -22.58 -7.00
C LEU A 112 -16.25 -21.97 -7.29
N LEU A 113 -15.85 -21.90 -8.56
CA LEU A 113 -14.56 -21.31 -8.97
C LEU A 113 -14.49 -19.82 -8.63
N LEU A 114 -15.56 -19.06 -8.88
CA LEU A 114 -15.63 -17.64 -8.57
C LEU A 114 -15.59 -17.38 -7.07
N PHE A 115 -16.27 -18.20 -6.27
CA PHE A 115 -16.22 -18.10 -4.81
C PHE A 115 -14.80 -18.37 -4.28
N ALA A 116 -14.13 -19.39 -4.82
CA ALA A 116 -12.73 -19.68 -4.49
C ALA A 116 -11.81 -18.52 -4.86
N LEU A 117 -11.97 -17.94 -6.07
CA LEU A 117 -11.18 -16.79 -6.51
C LEU A 117 -11.46 -15.54 -5.66
N ALA A 118 -12.72 -15.22 -5.36
CA ALA A 118 -13.10 -14.09 -4.53
C ALA A 118 -12.51 -14.22 -3.12
N THR A 119 -12.59 -15.41 -2.52
CA THR A 119 -11.98 -15.71 -1.22
C THR A 119 -10.47 -15.59 -1.27
N GLY A 120 -9.82 -16.11 -2.33
CA GLY A 120 -8.38 -15.96 -2.54
C GLY A 120 -7.94 -14.51 -2.69
N LEU A 121 -8.71 -13.68 -3.41
CA LEU A 121 -8.47 -12.25 -3.53
C LEU A 121 -8.66 -11.53 -2.18
N MET A 122 -9.68 -11.89 -1.40
CA MET A 122 -9.87 -11.35 -0.05
C MET A 122 -8.68 -11.65 0.85
N TYR A 123 -8.19 -12.90 0.84
CA TYR A 123 -6.99 -13.27 1.59
C TYR A 123 -5.77 -12.50 1.08
N GLY A 124 -5.54 -12.44 -0.23
CA GLY A 124 -4.43 -11.67 -0.81
C GLY A 124 -4.45 -10.18 -0.46
N ARG A 125 -5.65 -9.59 -0.31
CA ARG A 125 -5.84 -8.20 0.14
C ARG A 125 -5.53 -8.04 1.63
N PHE A 126 -6.02 -8.95 2.46
CA PHE A 126 -5.81 -8.93 3.91
C PHE A 126 -4.34 -9.20 4.29
N SER A 127 -3.71 -10.14 3.59
CA SER A 127 -2.33 -10.56 3.83
C SER A 127 -1.29 -9.64 3.20
N LYS A 128 -1.71 -8.58 2.50
CA LYS A 128 -0.78 -7.59 1.93
C LYS A 128 -0.14 -6.80 3.07
N PRO A 129 1.17 -6.90 3.26
CA PRO A 129 1.81 -6.31 4.42
C PRO A 129 1.94 -4.79 4.21
N TYR A 130 1.76 -4.02 5.29
CA TYR A 130 1.92 -2.56 5.27
C TYR A 130 2.78 -2.07 6.44
N ALA A 131 3.99 -1.60 6.11
CA ALA A 131 4.84 -0.91 7.07
C ALA A 131 4.23 0.45 7.40
N SER A 132 3.86 0.65 8.66
CA SER A 132 3.31 1.93 9.14
C SER A 132 4.40 2.81 9.75
N ILE A 133 5.61 2.84 9.20
CA ILE A 133 6.70 3.67 9.75
C ILE A 133 6.35 5.15 9.54
N LYS A 134 6.34 5.91 10.64
CA LYS A 134 6.11 7.36 10.62
C LYS A 134 7.47 8.07 10.63
N TYR A 135 7.60 9.05 9.75
CA TYR A 135 8.78 9.88 9.60
C TYR A 135 8.55 11.24 10.28
N SER A 136 9.64 11.85 10.76
CA SER A 136 9.64 13.27 11.08
C SER A 136 9.28 14.10 9.83
N SER A 137 8.53 15.17 10.05
CA SER A 137 8.12 16.12 9.00
C SER A 137 9.30 16.83 8.35
N HIS A 138 10.36 17.10 9.11
CA HIS A 138 11.56 17.78 8.65
C HIS A 138 12.80 16.94 8.96
N ALA A 139 13.81 17.03 8.10
CA ALA A 139 15.15 16.57 8.40
C ALA A 139 15.99 17.74 8.91
N LEU A 140 17.10 17.44 9.57
CA LEU A 140 17.96 18.44 10.18
C LEU A 140 19.38 18.33 9.62
N ILE A 141 20.04 19.47 9.44
CA ILE A 141 21.50 19.55 9.47
C ILE A 141 21.86 20.04 10.87
N ALA A 142 22.49 19.17 11.64
CA ALA A 142 22.69 19.35 13.06
C ALA A 142 24.11 18.97 13.48
N PRO A 143 24.65 19.52 14.59
CA PRO A 143 25.93 19.08 15.12
C PRO A 143 25.87 17.60 15.52
N TYR A 144 26.88 16.85 15.09
CA TYR A 144 27.07 15.43 15.31
C TYR A 144 28.53 15.14 15.67
N GLN A 145 28.79 14.89 16.96
CA GLN A 145 30.16 14.79 17.47
C GLN A 145 30.94 16.08 17.09
N GLU A 146 32.11 15.94 16.48
CA GLU A 146 32.96 17.05 16.02
C GLU A 146 32.62 17.56 14.61
N ILE A 147 31.61 16.99 13.94
CA ILE A 147 31.18 17.35 12.59
C ILE A 147 29.68 17.69 12.56
N ASN A 148 29.15 17.96 11.37
CA ASN A 148 27.71 18.08 11.15
C ASN A 148 27.14 16.78 10.57
N GLY A 149 25.84 16.57 10.75
CA GLY A 149 25.13 15.40 10.25
C GLY A 149 23.76 15.75 9.68
N PHE A 150 23.38 15.07 8.61
CA PHE A 150 22.00 15.04 8.13
C PHE A 150 21.21 14.01 8.94
N MET A 151 20.13 14.44 9.58
CA MET A 151 19.38 13.61 10.52
C MET A 151 17.88 13.65 10.27
N PHE A 152 17.22 12.52 10.43
CA PHE A 152 15.76 12.46 10.50
C PHE A 152 15.30 11.35 11.46
N ARG A 153 14.10 11.52 12.01
CA ARG A 153 13.51 10.53 12.92
C ARG A 153 12.51 9.63 12.22
N ILE A 154 12.49 8.39 12.67
CA ILE A 154 11.50 7.38 12.32
C ILE A 154 10.99 6.68 13.58
N VAL A 155 9.72 6.28 13.53
CA VAL A 155 9.07 5.52 14.59
C VAL A 155 8.11 4.49 14.01
N ASN A 156 8.01 3.33 14.64
CA ASN A 156 6.93 2.38 14.40
C ASN A 156 5.79 2.71 15.39
N PRO A 157 4.67 3.28 14.94
CA PRO A 157 3.53 3.59 15.79
C PRO A 157 2.72 2.34 16.17
N LYS A 158 2.91 1.23 15.44
CA LYS A 158 2.24 -0.03 15.73
C LYS A 158 3.01 -0.83 16.77
N ARG A 159 2.31 -1.76 17.43
CA ARG A 159 2.90 -2.66 18.45
C ARG A 159 3.62 -3.88 17.85
N ASN A 160 3.47 -4.14 16.55
CA ASN A 160 4.16 -5.26 15.92
C ASN A 160 5.66 -4.98 15.84
N GLN A 161 6.46 -6.04 15.88
CA GLN A 161 7.90 -5.94 15.82
C GLN A 161 8.37 -5.90 14.36
N LEU A 162 9.25 -4.95 14.07
CA LEU A 162 9.98 -4.88 12.81
C LEU A 162 11.40 -5.35 13.06
N MET A 163 11.84 -6.33 12.28
CA MET A 163 13.15 -6.97 12.39
C MET A 163 13.98 -6.73 11.14
N GLU A 164 15.30 -6.96 11.23
CA GLU A 164 16.25 -6.81 10.11
C GLU A 164 16.10 -5.49 9.37
N VAL A 165 15.91 -4.42 10.13
CA VAL A 165 15.59 -3.10 9.59
C VAL A 165 16.83 -2.52 8.94
N GLU A 166 16.70 -2.18 7.67
CA GLU A 166 17.74 -1.59 6.84
C GLU A 166 17.24 -0.25 6.30
N VAL A 167 18.04 0.79 6.43
CA VAL A 167 17.76 2.15 5.97
C VAL A 167 18.78 2.52 4.89
N THR A 168 18.28 3.01 3.78
CA THR A 168 19.06 3.53 2.67
C THR A 168 18.63 4.96 2.41
N VAL A 169 19.59 5.87 2.27
CA VAL A 169 19.32 7.27 1.90
C VAL A 169 20.08 7.59 0.62
N THR A 170 19.33 8.02 -0.39
CA THR A 170 19.88 8.45 -1.68
C THR A 170 19.65 9.93 -1.84
N LEU A 171 20.73 10.70 -1.94
CA LEU A 171 20.68 12.12 -2.28
C LEU A 171 20.52 12.29 -3.79
N SER A 172 19.53 13.07 -4.20
CA SER A 172 19.36 13.51 -5.58
C SER A 172 19.66 15.00 -5.70
N LEU A 173 20.61 15.36 -6.56
CA LEU A 173 20.99 16.75 -6.85
C LEU A 173 20.76 17.05 -8.32
N LYS A 174 20.29 18.25 -8.65
CA LYS A 174 20.25 18.74 -10.03
C LYS A 174 21.67 19.02 -10.51
N ARG A 175 22.00 18.56 -11.72
CA ARG A 175 23.28 18.84 -12.37
C ARG A 175 23.28 20.25 -12.93
N ASP A 176 24.35 20.99 -12.67
CA ASP A 176 24.47 22.40 -13.05
C ASP A 176 24.18 22.62 -14.55
N GLY A 177 23.32 23.60 -14.83
CA GLY A 177 22.94 23.98 -16.20
C GLY A 177 22.05 22.98 -16.96
N THR A 178 21.58 21.90 -16.32
CA THR A 178 20.72 20.89 -16.96
C THR A 178 19.52 20.51 -16.09
N GLU A 179 18.49 19.87 -16.67
CA GLU A 179 17.39 19.26 -15.90
C GLU A 179 17.72 17.84 -15.39
N LEU A 180 18.92 17.33 -15.66
CA LEU A 180 19.34 16.01 -15.21
C LEU A 180 19.64 16.03 -13.71
N ARG A 181 19.47 14.87 -13.05
CA ARG A 181 19.79 14.69 -11.63
C ARG A 181 20.81 13.58 -11.43
N ASP A 182 21.79 13.84 -10.58
CA ASP A 182 22.77 12.88 -10.10
C ASP A 182 22.29 12.27 -8.77
N PHE A 183 22.57 10.99 -8.56
CA PHE A 183 22.12 10.23 -7.39
C PHE A 183 23.32 9.69 -6.63
N HIS A 184 23.40 10.02 -5.34
CA HIS A 184 24.49 9.62 -4.46
C HIS A 184 23.93 8.82 -3.29
N LEU A 185 24.42 7.61 -3.09
CA LEU A 185 24.13 6.84 -1.89
C LEU A 185 24.88 7.47 -0.71
N LEU A 186 24.15 7.79 0.36
CA LEU A 186 24.73 8.38 1.56
C LEU A 186 25.10 7.28 2.57
N GLU A 187 26.31 7.35 3.10
CA GLU A 187 26.75 6.48 4.19
C GLU A 187 26.09 6.88 5.51
N LEU A 188 25.48 5.93 6.21
CA LEU A 188 24.81 6.19 7.48
C LEU A 188 25.71 5.72 8.62
N GLU A 189 25.68 6.42 9.77
CA GLU A 189 26.32 5.94 11.02
C GLU A 189 25.89 4.49 11.30
N ARG A 190 24.62 4.21 11.03
CA ARG A 190 24.03 2.90 11.16
C ARG A 190 22.96 2.73 10.10
N SER A 191 23.22 1.85 9.14
CA SER A 191 22.26 1.52 8.09
C SER A 191 21.39 0.33 8.47
N LYS A 192 21.77 -0.51 9.44
CA LYS A 192 21.04 -1.72 9.81
C LYS A 192 20.92 -1.91 11.32
N VAL A 193 19.75 -2.38 11.77
CA VAL A 193 19.50 -2.85 13.13
C VAL A 193 18.72 -4.16 13.11
N VAL A 194 18.98 -5.04 14.08
CA VAL A 194 18.26 -6.33 14.19
C VAL A 194 16.80 -6.12 14.57
N PHE A 195 16.54 -5.18 15.48
CA PHE A 195 15.20 -4.84 15.95
C PHE A 195 14.96 -3.34 15.79
N PHE A 196 13.77 -2.96 15.31
CA PHE A 196 13.37 -1.56 15.25
C PHE A 196 13.27 -0.99 16.69
N PRO A 197 14.07 0.03 17.04
CA PRO A 197 13.99 0.63 18.37
C PRO A 197 12.71 1.45 18.51
N ALA A 198 12.27 1.74 19.74
CA ALA A 198 11.05 2.52 19.97
C ALA A 198 11.03 3.88 19.23
N MET A 199 12.21 4.47 18.97
CA MET A 199 12.41 5.57 18.04
C MET A 199 13.84 5.49 17.51
N TRP A 200 14.05 5.80 16.23
CA TRP A 200 15.38 5.85 15.63
C TRP A 200 15.62 7.24 15.02
N THR A 201 16.72 7.89 15.41
CA THR A 201 17.27 9.01 14.65
C THR A 201 18.32 8.44 13.69
N VAL A 202 18.03 8.48 12.40
CA VAL A 202 18.95 8.08 11.34
C VAL A 202 19.89 9.25 11.08
N VAL A 203 21.20 8.97 11.00
CA VAL A 203 22.24 9.98 10.83
C VAL A 203 23.11 9.62 9.64
N HIS A 204 23.25 10.54 8.70
CA HIS A 204 24.33 10.59 7.73
C HIS A 204 25.38 11.59 8.24
N PRO A 205 26.55 11.11 8.71
CA PRO A 205 27.65 12.00 9.08
C PRO A 205 28.19 12.73 7.83
N ILE A 206 28.33 14.05 7.89
CA ILE A 206 28.84 14.85 6.77
C ILE A 206 30.35 14.93 6.89
N THR A 207 31.01 13.83 6.51
CA THR A 207 32.48 13.74 6.40
C THR A 207 32.97 14.43 5.13
N ASP A 208 34.28 14.55 4.96
CA ASP A 208 34.95 15.05 3.76
C ASP A 208 34.63 14.25 2.49
N LEU A 209 34.21 12.99 2.62
CA LEU A 209 33.74 12.14 1.52
C LEU A 209 32.26 12.36 1.17
N SER A 210 31.51 13.10 1.98
CA SER A 210 30.10 13.35 1.75
C SER A 210 29.88 14.25 0.53
N PRO A 211 28.92 13.95 -0.36
CA PRO A 211 28.58 14.81 -1.50
C PRO A 211 28.00 16.17 -1.09
N ILE A 212 27.69 16.37 0.19
CA ILE A 212 27.21 17.65 0.75
C ILE A 212 28.24 18.28 1.70
N TYR A 213 29.47 17.77 1.75
CA TYR A 213 30.54 18.39 2.52
C TYR A 213 30.83 19.82 2.05
N GLY A 214 30.93 20.75 2.99
CA GLY A 214 31.19 22.16 2.70
C GLY A 214 30.06 22.90 1.97
N THR A 215 28.91 22.27 1.73
CA THR A 215 27.79 22.93 1.05
C THR A 215 26.99 23.83 1.98
N THR A 216 26.50 24.94 1.44
CA THR A 216 25.64 25.87 2.18
C THR A 216 24.15 25.55 2.01
N GLU A 217 23.31 26.04 2.92
CA GLU A 217 21.84 25.95 2.80
C GLU A 217 21.35 26.48 1.44
N LYS A 218 21.94 27.59 0.99
CA LYS A 218 21.60 28.21 -0.29
C LYS A 218 21.93 27.30 -1.48
N GLU A 219 23.12 26.68 -1.49
CA GLU A 219 23.53 25.77 -2.56
C GLU A 219 22.65 24.51 -2.61
N ILE A 220 22.31 23.94 -1.45
CA ILE A 220 21.42 22.78 -1.34
C ILE A 220 20.02 23.12 -1.87
N LEU A 221 19.55 24.34 -1.62
CA LEU A 221 18.30 24.86 -2.15
C LEU A 221 18.35 25.04 -3.68
N GLU A 222 19.41 25.67 -4.19
CA GLU A 222 19.62 25.94 -5.62
C GLU A 222 19.78 24.66 -6.45
N LYS A 223 20.54 23.68 -5.94
CA LYS A 223 20.66 22.34 -6.54
C LYS A 223 19.40 21.50 -6.39
N GLY A 224 18.38 22.03 -5.72
CA GLY A 224 17.09 21.39 -5.52
C GLY A 224 17.24 20.01 -4.87
N ALA A 225 18.05 19.90 -3.83
CA ALA A 225 18.37 18.61 -3.22
C ALA A 225 17.10 17.86 -2.75
N GLU A 226 17.09 16.55 -2.93
CA GLU A 226 16.05 15.67 -2.41
C GLU A 226 16.70 14.41 -1.81
N PHE A 227 16.49 14.20 -0.51
CA PHE A 227 16.97 13.03 0.22
C PHE A 227 15.87 11.98 0.19
N ILE A 228 16.06 10.94 -0.61
CA ILE A 228 15.11 9.84 -0.78
C ILE A 228 15.46 8.75 0.23
N VAL A 229 14.53 8.44 1.12
CA VAL A 229 14.68 7.43 2.17
C VAL A 229 13.92 6.17 1.78
N MET A 230 14.58 5.03 1.90
CA MET A 230 13.98 3.71 1.81
C MET A 230 14.29 2.93 3.08
N ILE A 231 13.26 2.31 3.65
CA ILE A 231 13.40 1.39 4.77
C ILE A 231 12.87 0.04 4.33
N LYS A 232 13.68 -0.99 4.54
CA LYS A 232 13.34 -2.39 4.38
C LYS A 232 13.31 -3.03 5.77
N ALA A 233 12.27 -3.79 6.09
CA ALA A 233 12.18 -4.51 7.36
C ALA A 233 11.40 -5.79 7.19
N PHE A 234 11.63 -6.78 8.04
CA PHE A 234 10.76 -7.94 8.19
C PHE A 234 9.67 -7.64 9.22
N ASP A 235 8.40 -7.78 8.83
CA ASP A 235 7.25 -7.60 9.72
C ASP A 235 6.80 -8.96 10.25
N GLU A 236 6.95 -9.18 11.56
CA GLU A 236 6.61 -10.44 12.21
C GLU A 236 5.12 -10.79 12.08
N SER A 237 4.23 -9.80 12.04
CA SER A 237 2.78 -10.06 11.95
C SER A 237 2.35 -10.63 10.62
N PHE A 238 3.06 -10.29 9.54
CA PHE A 238 2.78 -10.80 8.19
C PHE A 238 3.78 -11.86 7.74
N SER A 239 4.83 -12.11 8.52
CA SER A 239 5.98 -12.95 8.16
C SER A 239 6.56 -12.61 6.79
N GLN A 240 6.65 -11.31 6.48
CA GLN A 240 7.04 -10.81 5.16
C GLN A 240 7.92 -9.57 5.26
N THR A 241 8.75 -9.35 4.24
CA THR A 241 9.50 -8.11 4.09
C THR A 241 8.59 -6.98 3.62
N VAL A 242 8.59 -5.89 4.37
CA VAL A 242 7.90 -4.64 4.07
C VAL A 242 8.88 -3.56 3.68
N TYR A 243 8.39 -2.63 2.86
CA TYR A 243 9.14 -1.46 2.44
C TYR A 243 8.36 -0.19 2.80
N SER A 244 9.06 0.79 3.36
CA SER A 244 8.55 2.13 3.58
C SER A 244 9.45 3.13 2.86
N LYS A 245 8.87 4.19 2.31
CA LYS A 245 9.60 5.19 1.52
C LYS A 245 9.12 6.57 1.94
N SER A 246 10.04 7.53 1.97
CA SER A 246 9.72 8.95 2.16
C SER A 246 10.83 9.80 1.55
N SER A 247 10.63 11.11 1.49
CA SER A 247 11.66 12.03 1.02
C SER A 247 11.67 13.31 1.85
N TYR A 248 12.82 13.99 1.81
CA TYR A 248 13.00 15.33 2.32
C TYR A 248 13.57 16.19 1.20
N THR A 249 12.79 17.17 0.75
CA THR A 249 13.27 18.20 -0.17
C THR A 249 14.12 19.22 0.59
N SER A 250 14.93 20.01 -0.12
CA SER A 250 15.75 21.07 0.46
C SER A 250 14.97 22.03 1.37
N LYS A 251 13.68 22.27 1.09
CA LYS A 251 12.79 23.12 1.90
C LYS A 251 12.33 22.48 3.21
N GLU A 252 12.44 21.16 3.33
CA GLU A 252 12.06 20.39 4.51
C GLU A 252 13.26 20.10 5.43
N ILE A 253 14.40 20.75 5.16
CA ILE A 253 15.63 20.63 5.95
C ILE A 253 15.76 21.87 6.84
N LYS A 254 15.93 21.67 8.14
CA LYS A 254 16.25 22.75 9.08
C LYS A 254 17.72 22.70 9.46
N TRP A 255 18.40 23.83 9.31
CA TRP A 255 19.82 23.98 9.65
C TRP A 255 19.99 24.54 11.06
N GLY A 256 21.02 24.07 11.77
CA GLY A 256 21.35 24.55 13.11
C GLY A 256 20.26 24.24 14.14
N GLU A 257 19.62 23.08 14.00
CA GLU A 257 18.61 22.57 14.92
C GLU A 257 18.90 21.14 15.31
N LYS A 258 18.52 20.76 16.54
CA LYS A 258 18.62 19.39 17.04
C LYS A 258 17.28 18.94 17.57
N PHE A 259 16.93 17.68 17.33
CA PHE A 259 15.69 17.13 17.85
C PHE A 259 15.73 17.04 19.39
N ILE A 260 14.61 17.31 20.06
CA ILE A 260 14.51 17.17 21.52
C ILE A 260 14.58 15.69 21.94
N TYR A 261 15.08 15.41 23.14
CA TYR A 261 15.01 14.06 23.70
C TYR A 261 13.56 13.73 24.10
N LEU A 262 13.04 12.59 23.64
CA LEU A 262 11.63 12.18 23.84
C LEU A 262 11.40 11.05 24.84
N PRO A 263 12.25 10.02 24.95
CA PRO A 263 12.00 8.93 25.88
C PRO A 263 11.90 9.43 27.32
N LYS A 264 10.84 9.02 28.02
CA LYS A 264 10.65 9.28 29.45
C LYS A 264 10.48 7.96 30.19
N HIS A 265 11.18 7.83 31.32
CA HIS A 265 11.03 6.68 32.21
C HIS A 265 9.92 6.94 33.21
N SER A 266 8.97 6.01 33.30
CA SER A 266 7.92 5.99 34.32
C SER A 266 7.93 4.62 34.99
N GLY A 267 8.71 4.49 36.07
CA GLY A 267 8.97 3.20 36.70
C GLY A 267 9.75 2.27 35.76
N THR A 268 9.17 1.11 35.44
CA THR A 268 9.76 0.11 34.53
C THR A 268 9.45 0.36 33.05
N GLU A 269 8.54 1.29 32.73
CA GLU A 269 8.12 1.57 31.37
C GLU A 269 8.86 2.76 30.76
N VAL A 270 9.17 2.65 29.47
CA VAL A 270 9.66 3.76 28.65
C VAL A 270 8.51 4.26 27.79
N THR A 271 8.15 5.53 27.98
CA THR A 271 7.08 6.19 27.22
C THR A 271 7.69 7.18 26.22
N ILE A 272 7.10 7.27 25.02
CA ILE A 272 7.51 8.21 23.98
C ILE A 272 6.27 8.95 23.49
N ASP A 273 6.26 10.28 23.64
CA ASP A 273 5.20 11.13 23.13
C ASP A 273 5.43 11.40 21.63
N LEU A 274 4.69 10.68 20.78
CA LEU A 274 4.80 10.79 19.32
C LEU A 274 4.30 12.11 18.75
N SER A 275 3.58 12.94 19.53
CA SER A 275 3.18 14.28 19.10
C SER A 275 4.40 15.19 18.91
N LYS A 276 5.47 14.92 19.66
CA LYS A 276 6.71 15.70 19.71
C LYS A 276 7.84 15.16 18.83
N ILE A 277 7.54 14.21 17.94
CA ILE A 277 8.53 13.62 17.02
C ILE A 277 9.27 14.68 16.18
N ASN A 278 8.62 15.82 15.92
CA ASN A 278 9.11 16.92 15.11
C ASN A 278 9.77 18.04 15.91
N ASP A 279 9.70 17.98 17.25
CA ASP A 279 10.11 19.09 18.10
C ASP A 279 11.64 19.20 18.09
N THR A 280 12.10 20.43 17.90
CA THR A 280 13.51 20.78 17.76
C THR A 280 13.86 22.00 18.59
N TYR A 281 15.15 22.18 18.87
CA TYR A 281 15.72 23.36 19.49
C TYR A 281 16.95 23.82 18.71
N LYS A 282 17.28 25.12 18.79
CA LYS A 282 18.45 25.67 18.09
C LYS A 282 19.75 25.10 18.66
N ALA A 283 20.67 24.74 17.78
CA ALA A 283 22.00 24.23 18.10
C ALA A 283 23.00 24.75 17.07
N ALA A 284 24.13 25.29 17.51
CA ALA A 284 25.16 25.75 16.58
C ALA A 284 25.72 24.57 15.77
N LEU A 285 25.95 24.80 14.48
CA LEU A 285 26.68 23.86 13.64
C LEU A 285 28.16 23.88 14.01
N SER A 286 28.81 22.74 13.90
CA SER A 286 30.26 22.58 14.09
C SER A 286 31.03 23.22 12.94
#